data_AF-A0A382SVX1-F1
#
_entry.id   AF-A0A382SVX1-F1
#
_cell.length_a   1.000
_cell.length_b   1.000
_cell.length_c   1.000
_cell.angle_alpha   90.00
_cell.angle_beta   90.00
_cell.angle_gamma   90.00
#
_symmetry.space_group_name_H-M   'P 1'
#
loop_
_entity.id
_entity.type
_entity.pdbx_description
1 polymer ?
#
loop_
_entity_poly.entity_id
_entity_poly.type
_entity_poly.pdbx_seq_one_letter_code
_entity_poly.pdbx_strand_id
1 'polypeptide(L)' 'MGENGSGKSTMLDALCFGLFQRPFRNIKKDQLINTINEKETVVEVEFQVGQNEYKIIRGIRPNT' A
#
# COMPACT_ATOMS: atom_id res chain seq x y z
N MET A 1 13.73 -4.93 -15.11
CA MET A 1 12.58 -4.00 -15.25
C MET A 1 11.38 -4.85 -15.65
N GLY A 2 10.38 -5.06 -14.78
CA GLY A 2 9.25 -5.98 -15.07
C GLY A 2 8.24 -5.42 -16.09
N GLU A 3 7.35 -6.25 -16.63
CA GLU A 3 6.38 -5.91 -17.68
C GLU A 3 5.24 -5.00 -17.22
N ASN A 4 4.69 -4.15 -18.10
CA ASN A 4 3.54 -3.33 -17.77
C ASN A 4 2.35 -4.20 -17.34
N GLY A 5 1.61 -3.77 -16.32
CA GLY A 5 0.55 -4.57 -15.71
C GLY A 5 1.01 -5.59 -14.65
N SER A 6 2.32 -5.80 -14.46
CA SER A 6 2.86 -6.75 -13.46
C SER A 6 2.73 -6.30 -12.00
N GLY A 7 2.03 -5.19 -11.70
CA GLY A 7 1.83 -4.68 -10.33
C GLY A 7 2.95 -3.81 -9.75
N LYS A 8 3.98 -3.41 -10.53
CA LYS A 8 5.09 -2.56 -10.04
C LYS A 8 4.61 -1.23 -9.44
N SER A 9 3.73 -0.53 -10.15
CA SER A 9 3.18 0.75 -9.68
C SER A 9 2.27 0.54 -8.47
N THR A 10 1.56 -0.58 -8.40
CA THR A 10 0.72 -0.96 -7.25
C THR A 10 1.56 -1.15 -5.99
N MET A 11 2.74 -1.79 -6.11
CA MET A 11 3.67 -1.95 -4.99
C MET A 11 4.22 -0.61 -4.49
N LEU A 12 4.54 0.32 -5.39
CA LEU A 12 4.98 1.68 -5.02
C LEU A 12 3.88 2.47 -4.32
N ASP A 13 2.64 2.40 -4.81
CA ASP A 13 1.51 3.06 -4.16
C ASP A 13 1.22 2.47 -2.77
N ALA A 14 1.32 1.14 -2.62
CA ALA A 14 1.16 0.47 -1.33
C ALA A 14 2.22 0.92 -0.32
N LEU A 15 3.50 0.97 -0.73
CA LEU A 15 4.59 1.43 0.13
C LEU A 15 4.41 2.90 0.55
N CYS A 16 4.07 3.79 -0.38
CA CYS A 16 3.79 5.19 -0.07
C CYS A 16 2.57 5.35 0.83
N PHE A 17 1.52 4.56 0.63
CA PHE A 17 0.38 4.54 1.55
C PHE A 17 0.79 4.06 2.95
N GLY A 18 1.56 2.98 3.04
CA GLY A 18 2.08 2.43 4.29
C GLY A 18 2.94 3.43 5.07
N LEU A 19 3.83 4.16 4.40
CA LEU A 19 4.71 5.13 5.07
C LEU A 19 4.05 6.49 5.32
N PHE A 20 3.29 7.02 4.36
CA PHE A 20 2.88 8.43 4.33
C PHE A 20 1.36 8.68 4.35
N GLN A 21 0.52 7.65 4.40
CA GLN A 21 -0.95 7.74 4.27
C GLN A 21 -1.44 8.35 2.95
N ARG A 22 -0.59 8.39 1.92
CA ARG A 22 -0.89 8.95 0.60
C ARG A 22 -0.33 8.00 -0.48
N PRO A 23 -1.11 7.65 -1.51
CA PRO A 23 -0.57 6.92 -2.66
C PRO A 23 0.48 7.78 -3.39
N PHE A 24 1.39 7.13 -4.12
CA PHE A 24 2.43 7.82 -4.90
C PHE A 24 1.81 8.54 -6.10
N ARG A 25 0.79 7.92 -6.72
CA ARG A 25 0.03 8.49 -7.83
C ARG A 25 -1.21 9.24 -7.34
N ASN A 26 -1.75 10.12 -8.19
CA ASN A 26 -3.01 10.83 -7.94
C ASN A 26 -4.22 9.90 -8.14
N ILE A 27 -4.29 8.83 -7.36
CA ILE A 27 -5.39 7.85 -7.32
C ILE A 27 -6.17 8.03 -6.02
N LYS A 28 -7.49 7.83 -6.07
CA LYS A 28 -8.32 7.86 -4.85
C LYS A 28 -7.93 6.68 -3.96
N LYS A 29 -7.98 6.86 -2.64
CA LYS A 29 -7.69 5.79 -1.66
C LYS A 29 -8.52 4.53 -1.93
N ASP A 30 -9.77 4.69 -2.35
CA ASP A 30 -10.69 3.59 -2.67
C ASP A 30 -10.21 2.74 -3.86
N GLN A 31 -9.38 3.31 -4.75
CA GLN A 31 -8.80 2.60 -5.90
C GLN A 31 -7.55 1.77 -5.51
N LEU A 32 -7.10 1.85 -4.26
CA LEU A 32 -6.09 0.93 -3.70
C LEU A 32 -6.71 -0.40 -3.27
N ILE A 33 -8.04 -0.44 -3.11
CA ILE A 33 -8.77 -1.63 -2.70
C ILE A 33 -8.76 -2.62 -3.86
N ASN A 34 -8.42 -3.86 -3.56
CA ASN A 34 -8.44 -4.95 -4.53
C ASN A 34 -9.86 -5.12 -5.10
N THR A 35 -10.00 -5.01 -6.42
CA THR A 35 -11.29 -5.11 -7.13
C THR A 35 -11.81 -6.53 -7.27
N ILE A 36 -11.03 -7.55 -6.86
CA ILE A 36 -11.42 -8.97 -6.98
C ILE A 36 -12.26 -9.41 -5.78
N ASN A 37 -11.91 -8.97 -4.58
CA ASN A 37 -12.58 -9.37 -3.34
C ASN A 37 -13.18 -8.21 -2.55
N GLU A 38 -12.91 -6.95 -2.94
CA GLU A 38 -13.40 -5.71 -2.31
C GLU A 38 -13.20 -5.66 -0.78
N LYS A 39 -12.22 -6.42 -0.28
CA LYS A 39 -12.01 -6.62 1.16
C LYS A 39 -10.65 -6.09 1.58
N GLU A 40 -10.67 -5.45 2.74
CA GLU A 40 -9.55 -5.25 3.68
C GLU A 40 -8.18 -5.03 3.02
N THR A 41 -7.89 -3.78 2.67
CA THR A 41 -6.52 -3.41 2.25
C THR A 41 -5.66 -3.30 3.49
N VAL A 42 -4.69 -4.20 3.65
CA VAL A 42 -3.68 -4.13 4.71
C VAL A 42 -2.32 -3.97 4.06
N VAL A 43 -1.56 -2.96 4.49
CA VAL A 43 -0.16 -2.78 4.13
C VAL A 43 0.68 -2.89 5.39
N GLU A 44 1.59 -3.85 5.39
CA GLU A 44 2.60 -4.04 6.43
C GLU A 44 3.97 -3.63 5.86
N VAL A 45 4.64 -2.72 6.56
CA VAL A 45 6.00 -2.28 6.22
C VAL A 45 6.89 -2.51 7.43
N GLU A 46 7.86 -3.39 7.27
CA GLU A 46 8.91 -3.65 8.24
C GLU A 46 10.22 -3.06 7.71
N PHE A 47 10.86 -2.22 8.51
CA PHE A 47 12.13 -1.58 8.13
C PHE A 47 12.94 -1.21 9.35
N GLN A 48 14.24 -1.01 9.14
CA GLN A 48 15.18 -0.63 10.17
C GLN A 48 15.70 0.79 9.91
N VAL A 49 15.80 1.60 10.96
CA VAL A 49 16.49 2.90 10.92
C VAL A 49 17.56 2.93 12.00
N GLY A 50 18.82 2.90 11.60
CA GLY A 50 19.94 2.73 12.52
C GLY A 50 19.89 1.36 13.19
N GLN A 51 19.72 1.32 14.51
CA GLN A 51 19.57 0.07 15.28
C GLN A 51 18.13 -0.26 15.64
N ASN A 52 17.18 0.62 15.29
CA ASN A 52 15.77 0.45 15.67
C ASN A 52 15.01 -0.25 14.55
N GLU A 53 14.22 -1.25 14.92
CA GLU A 53 13.28 -1.94 14.05
C GLU A 53 11.89 -1.30 14.17
N TYR A 54 11.24 -1.08 13.03
CA TYR A 54 9.91 -0.49 12.94
C TYR A 54 8.98 -1.41 12.15
N LYS A 55 7.78 -1.59 12.69
CA LYS A 55 6.67 -2.23 11.98
C LYS A 55 5.51 -1.24 11.87
N ILE A 56 5.11 -0.93 10.65
CA ILE A 56 3.95 -0.09 10.34
C ILE A 56 2.88 -0.98 9.71
N ILE A 57 1.69 -1.00 10.31
CA ILE A 57 0.52 -1.69 9.79
C ILE A 57 -0.55 -0.65 9.51
N ARG A 58 -1.03 -0.56 8.26
CA ARG A 58 -2.14 0.31 7.89
C ARG A 58 -3.23 -0.49 7.19
N GLY A 59 -4.45 -0.34 7.70
CA GLY A 59 -5.66 -0.91 7.13
C GLY A 59 -6.55 0.17 6.50
N ILE A 60 -7.23 -0.17 5.40
CA ILE A 60 -8.41 0.56 4.91
C ILE A 60 -9.60 -0.39 5.09
N ARG A 61 -10.56 0.02 5.93
CA ARG A 61 -11.83 -0.69 6.05
C ARG A 61 -12.66 -0.43 4.78
N PRO A 62 -13.27 -1.45 4.16
CA PRO A 62 -14.27 -1.23 3.12
C PRO A 62 -15.36 -0.29 3.63
N ASN A 63 -15.86 0.60 2.77
CA ASN A 63 -16.87 1.60 3.13
C ASN A 63 -18.31 1.05 3.01
N THR A 64 -18.47 -0.25 3.24
CA THR A 64 -19.74 -1.00 3.18
C THR A 64 -19.90 -1.90 4.39
#